data_AF-A0AAU7ZEH0-F1
#
_entry.id   AF-A0AAU7ZEH0-F1
#
_cell.length_a   1.000
_cell.length_b   1.000
_cell.length_c   1.000
_cell.angle_alpha   90.00
_cell.angle_beta   90.00
_cell.angle_gamma   90.00
#
_symmetry.space_group_name_H-M   'P 1'
#
loop_
_entity.id
_entity.type
_entity.pdbx_description
1 polymer ?
#
loop_
_entity_poly.entity_id
_entity_poly.type
_entity_poly.pdbx_seq_one_letter_code
_entity_poly.pdbx_strand_id
1 'polypeptide(L)'
;MSTTRVSVSTSSRRSLEVSLAALIAVGVLLTFWSQQRYPALLKKLHAGTAIKVAGPISFDTLLKVTPTMPAPTRVLRTSVNWLYTNRFGMYFALPFGAAMMTLLAGVGAPRRFSSAAGNVLCGAVAGAPMGVCTNCATPVAQSLLASGASTRLTVAALISSPSFNPVVVAMAFVLFPLPLAAIRVLVPALLLIGLPLLVRENEVVVRSLGVSLEAEGLGSRLVALCRTYLRNLLRLTVLTLPWMLLAALFGALAAELIPVYGTHVPVSVGGVVLVAILGTLLPVPMALDVALAYVLYRACVPTPYVAVLLCTLGPVSVYSLTALGKQLDWRTSLRLGGAVALLGYVVGFVMMRFPVL
;
A
#
# COMPACT_ATOMS: atom_id res chain seq x y z
N MET A 1 10.13 41.52 -44.52
CA MET A 1 9.26 41.10 -43.41
C MET A 1 10.00 40.05 -42.59
N SER A 2 10.65 40.48 -41.50
CA SER A 2 11.35 39.60 -40.57
C SER A 2 10.34 39.04 -39.57
N THR A 3 10.06 37.75 -39.64
CA THR A 3 9.21 37.06 -38.66
C THR A 3 10.03 36.80 -37.40
N THR A 4 9.84 37.68 -36.41
CA THR A 4 10.26 37.48 -35.02
C THR A 4 9.57 36.25 -34.44
N ARG A 5 10.22 35.08 -34.57
CA ARG A 5 9.90 33.91 -33.75
C ARG A 5 10.22 34.26 -32.30
N VAL A 6 9.19 34.63 -31.56
CA VAL A 6 9.24 34.76 -30.10
C VAL A 6 9.69 33.41 -29.55
N SER A 7 10.92 33.37 -29.06
CA SER A 7 11.50 32.24 -28.34
C SER A 7 10.83 32.12 -26.97
N VAL A 8 9.57 31.65 -26.95
CA VAL A 8 8.97 31.14 -25.72
C VAL A 8 9.79 29.92 -25.32
N SER A 9 10.64 30.11 -24.32
CA SER A 9 11.65 29.14 -23.91
C SER A 9 11.01 27.76 -23.65
N THR A 10 11.72 26.71 -24.05
CA THR A 10 11.40 25.30 -23.80
C THR A 10 11.04 25.01 -22.32
N SER A 11 11.50 25.86 -21.39
CA SER A 11 11.14 25.86 -19.97
C SER A 11 9.65 26.15 -19.70
N SER A 12 9.07 27.16 -20.36
CA SER A 12 7.66 27.55 -20.20
C SER A 12 6.69 26.49 -20.76
N ARG A 13 7.11 25.72 -21.77
CA ARG A 13 6.29 24.63 -22.35
C ARG A 13 6.19 23.42 -21.41
N ARG A 14 7.27 23.06 -20.71
CA ARG A 14 7.24 21.99 -19.69
C ARG A 14 6.40 22.35 -18.46
N SER A 15 6.35 23.62 -18.06
CA SER A 15 5.67 24.02 -16.83
C SER A 15 4.16 23.79 -16.86
N LEU A 16 3.49 24.03 -17.99
CA LEU A 16 2.03 23.85 -18.10
C LEU A 16 1.60 22.37 -17.99
N GLU A 17 2.31 21.46 -18.66
CA GLU A 17 2.01 20.03 -18.64
C GLU A 17 2.25 19.43 -17.25
N VAL A 18 3.34 19.85 -16.60
CA VAL A 18 3.62 19.51 -15.19
C VAL A 18 2.51 20.05 -14.29
N SER A 19 2.11 21.31 -14.43
CA SER A 19 1.03 21.90 -13.64
C SER A 19 -0.30 21.18 -13.83
N LEU A 20 -0.64 20.79 -15.05
CA LEU A 20 -1.86 20.03 -15.33
C LEU A 20 -1.79 18.61 -14.77
N ALA A 21 -0.67 17.91 -14.90
CA ALA A 21 -0.48 16.59 -14.29
C ALA A 21 -0.54 16.66 -12.76
N ALA A 22 0.01 17.73 -12.15
CA ALA A 22 -0.12 18.01 -10.73
C ALA A 22 -1.57 18.25 -10.33
N LEU A 23 -2.31 19.04 -11.12
CA LEU A 23 -3.72 19.32 -10.88
C LEU A 23 -4.57 18.04 -10.97
N ILE A 24 -4.29 17.15 -11.93
CA ILE A 24 -4.93 15.83 -12.02
C ILE A 24 -4.61 15.00 -10.77
N ALA A 25 -3.34 14.92 -10.36
CA ALA A 25 -2.93 14.16 -9.19
C ALA A 25 -3.58 14.65 -7.90
N VAL A 26 -3.59 15.98 -7.69
CA VAL A 26 -4.23 16.63 -6.54
C VAL A 26 -5.74 16.43 -6.59
N GLY A 27 -6.37 16.59 -7.76
CA GLY A 27 -7.80 16.35 -7.93
C GLY A 27 -8.21 14.90 -7.59
N VAL A 28 -7.46 13.91 -8.08
CA VAL A 28 -7.66 12.49 -7.75
C VAL A 28 -7.47 12.25 -6.24
N LEU A 29 -6.45 12.85 -5.63
CA LEU A 29 -6.19 12.71 -4.19
C LEU A 29 -7.30 13.31 -3.33
N LEU A 30 -7.71 14.55 -3.62
CA LEU A 30 -8.75 15.26 -2.87
C LEU A 30 -10.12 14.60 -3.01
N THR A 31 -10.47 14.15 -4.22
CA THR A 31 -11.73 13.42 -4.46
C THR A 31 -11.71 12.08 -3.74
N PHE A 32 -10.62 11.32 -3.79
CA PHE A 32 -10.48 10.07 -3.05
C PHE A 32 -10.62 10.28 -1.54
N TRP A 33 -9.98 11.29 -0.97
CA TRP A 33 -10.07 11.59 0.46
C TRP A 33 -11.47 12.00 0.90
N SER A 34 -12.05 12.99 0.22
CA SER A 34 -13.33 13.59 0.60
C SER A 34 -14.52 12.67 0.36
N GLN A 35 -14.53 11.91 -0.74
CA GLN A 35 -15.70 11.15 -1.16
C GLN A 35 -15.66 9.69 -0.70
N GLN A 36 -14.48 9.09 -0.57
CA GLN A 36 -14.35 7.64 -0.38
C GLN A 36 -13.60 7.29 0.92
N ARG A 37 -12.38 7.82 1.08
CA ARG A 37 -11.41 7.28 2.03
C ARG A 37 -11.71 7.66 3.48
N TYR A 38 -11.72 8.95 3.79
CA TYR A 38 -11.95 9.38 5.16
C TYR A 38 -13.37 9.11 5.65
N PRO A 39 -14.44 9.29 4.84
CA PRO A 39 -15.77 8.85 5.24
C PRO A 39 -15.83 7.36 5.62
N ALA A 40 -15.22 6.47 4.82
CA ALA A 40 -15.21 5.04 5.10
C ALA A 40 -14.37 4.67 6.33
N LEU A 41 -13.22 5.32 6.52
CA LEU A 41 -12.37 5.09 7.69
C LEU A 41 -12.98 5.64 8.98
N LEU A 42 -13.56 6.84 8.95
CA LEU A 42 -14.25 7.45 10.08
C LEU A 42 -15.49 6.65 10.47
N LYS A 43 -16.24 6.11 9.51
CA LYS A 43 -17.36 5.20 9.80
C LYS A 43 -16.90 3.98 10.60
N LYS A 44 -15.72 3.43 10.31
CA LYS A 44 -15.14 2.30 11.07
C LYS A 44 -14.68 2.75 12.45
N LEU A 45 -14.00 3.89 12.54
CA LEU A 45 -13.59 4.46 13.81
C LEU A 45 -14.80 4.70 14.74
N HIS A 46 -15.89 5.27 14.22
CA HIS A 46 -17.14 5.53 14.95
C HIS A 46 -17.90 4.27 15.33
N ALA A 47 -17.74 3.17 14.57
CA ALA A 47 -18.26 1.88 15.00
C ALA A 47 -17.58 1.38 16.28
N GLY A 48 -16.37 1.87 16.59
CA GLY A 48 -15.63 1.55 17.81
C GLY A 48 -15.53 0.05 18.04
N THR A 49 -15.88 -0.38 19.24
CA THR A 49 -15.85 -1.79 19.65
C THR A 49 -16.86 -2.68 18.92
N ALA A 50 -17.83 -2.11 18.20
CA ALA A 50 -18.84 -2.82 17.42
C ALA A 50 -18.41 -3.10 15.97
N ILE A 51 -17.12 -2.93 15.63
CA ILE A 51 -16.58 -3.30 14.32
C ILE A 51 -16.87 -4.76 13.99
N LYS A 52 -17.44 -4.97 12.80
CA LYS A 52 -17.69 -6.30 12.23
C LYS A 52 -16.89 -6.46 10.95
N VAL A 53 -16.34 -7.66 10.77
CA VAL A 53 -15.69 -8.08 9.53
C VAL A 53 -16.64 -9.05 8.83
N ALA A 54 -16.94 -8.82 7.55
CA ALA A 54 -17.98 -9.54 6.84
C ALA A 54 -17.50 -10.86 6.19
N GLY A 55 -16.19 -11.00 5.97
CA GLY A 55 -15.55 -12.23 5.50
C GLY A 55 -14.11 -12.37 6.01
N PRO A 56 -13.43 -13.50 5.75
CA PRO A 56 -12.10 -13.77 6.32
C PRO A 56 -11.05 -12.68 6.05
N ILE A 57 -11.15 -12.05 4.87
CA ILE A 57 -10.21 -11.02 4.38
C ILE A 57 -10.93 -9.84 3.71
N SER A 58 -12.21 -9.61 4.02
CA SER A 58 -12.99 -8.51 3.42
C SER A 58 -13.96 -7.86 4.41
N PHE A 59 -14.16 -6.55 4.27
CA PHE A 59 -15.19 -5.80 5.00
C PHE A 59 -16.55 -5.88 4.34
N ASP A 60 -16.58 -6.10 3.02
CA ASP A 60 -17.79 -6.18 2.23
C ASP A 60 -17.96 -7.61 1.72
N THR A 61 -19.21 -8.01 1.55
CA THR A 61 -19.57 -9.32 1.01
C THR A 61 -20.50 -9.11 -0.17
N LEU A 62 -19.93 -9.13 -1.38
CA LEU A 62 -20.70 -9.09 -2.62
C LEU A 62 -21.31 -10.46 -2.91
N LEU A 63 -20.52 -11.52 -2.72
CA LEU A 63 -20.92 -12.91 -2.89
C LEU A 63 -20.91 -13.60 -1.52
N LYS A 64 -22.06 -14.14 -1.10
CA LYS A 64 -22.17 -14.88 0.16
C LYS A 64 -21.27 -16.12 0.12
N VAL A 65 -20.50 -16.34 1.19
CA VAL A 65 -19.67 -17.53 1.41
C VAL A 65 -20.22 -18.30 2.61
N THR A 66 -20.52 -19.59 2.45
CA THR A 66 -20.95 -20.47 3.54
C THR A 66 -20.00 -21.67 3.68
N PRO A 67 -19.81 -22.21 4.89
CA PRO A 67 -18.93 -23.38 5.11
C PRO A 67 -19.36 -24.62 4.31
N THR A 68 -20.65 -24.74 3.99
CA THR A 68 -21.24 -25.85 3.22
C THR A 68 -20.88 -25.84 1.73
N MET A 69 -20.35 -24.74 1.19
CA MET A 69 -19.95 -24.68 -0.21
C MET A 69 -18.67 -25.48 -0.46
N PRO A 70 -18.47 -26.05 -1.66
CA PRO A 70 -17.19 -26.64 -2.04
C PRO A 70 -16.02 -25.65 -1.89
N ALA A 71 -14.85 -26.13 -1.47
CA ALA A 71 -13.69 -25.28 -1.22
C ALA A 71 -13.30 -24.38 -2.42
N PRO A 72 -13.28 -24.87 -3.68
CA PRO A 72 -13.00 -24.00 -4.83
C PRO A 72 -13.99 -22.84 -4.98
N THR A 73 -15.28 -23.08 -4.68
CA THR A 73 -16.32 -22.05 -4.73
C THR A 73 -16.13 -21.00 -3.63
N ARG A 74 -15.75 -21.42 -2.41
CA ARG A 74 -15.46 -20.48 -1.32
C ARG A 74 -14.25 -19.62 -1.65
N VAL A 75 -13.16 -20.23 -2.13
CA VAL A 75 -11.94 -19.51 -2.56
C VAL A 75 -12.27 -18.48 -3.64
N LEU A 76 -13.02 -18.87 -4.67
CA LEU A 76 -13.40 -17.96 -5.76
C LEU A 76 -14.25 -16.79 -5.24
N ARG A 77 -15.29 -17.07 -4.45
CA ARG A 77 -16.17 -16.02 -3.91
C ARG A 77 -15.44 -15.08 -2.95
N THR A 78 -14.57 -15.62 -2.10
CA THR A 78 -13.69 -14.84 -1.20
C THR A 78 -12.74 -13.97 -2.00
N SER A 79 -12.16 -14.48 -3.09
CA SER A 79 -11.31 -13.70 -4.00
C SER A 79 -12.08 -12.53 -4.62
N VAL A 80 -13.31 -12.76 -5.09
CA VAL A 80 -14.17 -11.71 -5.66
C VAL A 80 -14.54 -10.66 -4.59
N ASN A 81 -14.90 -11.08 -3.38
CA ASN A 81 -15.19 -10.16 -2.27
C ASN A 81 -13.98 -9.30 -1.93
N TRP A 82 -12.79 -9.90 -1.92
CA TRP A 82 -11.55 -9.17 -1.66
C TRP A 82 -11.27 -8.13 -2.75
N LEU A 83 -11.42 -8.49 -4.03
CA LEU A 83 -11.27 -7.55 -5.15
C LEU A 83 -12.30 -6.42 -5.06
N TYR A 84 -13.54 -6.76 -4.71
CA TYR A 84 -14.60 -5.80 -4.49
C TYR A 84 -14.21 -4.82 -3.39
N THR A 85 -13.79 -5.26 -2.20
CA THR A 85 -13.36 -4.36 -1.12
C THR A 85 -12.15 -3.49 -1.52
N ASN A 86 -11.19 -4.00 -2.30
CA ASN A 86 -10.01 -3.22 -2.71
C ASN A 86 -10.26 -2.27 -3.89
N ARG A 87 -11.40 -2.37 -4.59
CA ARG A 87 -11.69 -1.57 -5.80
C ARG A 87 -11.51 -0.06 -5.59
N PHE A 88 -11.94 0.46 -4.45
CA PHE A 88 -11.83 1.90 -4.15
C PHE A 88 -10.38 2.36 -4.03
N GLY A 89 -9.51 1.52 -3.45
CA GLY A 89 -8.08 1.83 -3.39
C GLY A 89 -7.44 1.82 -4.77
N MET A 90 -7.87 0.92 -5.66
CA MET A 90 -7.35 0.82 -7.03
C MET A 90 -7.86 1.93 -7.95
N TYR A 91 -9.12 2.36 -7.78
CA TYR A 91 -9.68 3.53 -8.45
C TYR A 91 -8.93 4.82 -8.10
N PHE A 92 -8.28 4.87 -6.94
CA PHE A 92 -7.33 5.93 -6.62
C PHE A 92 -5.93 5.64 -7.19
N ALA A 93 -5.38 4.48 -6.88
CA ALA A 93 -3.97 4.19 -7.08
C ALA A 93 -3.55 4.16 -8.55
N LEU A 94 -4.41 3.64 -9.44
CA LEU A 94 -4.11 3.57 -10.87
C LEU A 94 -4.12 4.96 -11.52
N PRO A 95 -5.18 5.78 -11.38
CA PRO A 95 -5.17 7.18 -11.84
C PRO A 95 -4.07 8.02 -11.20
N PHE A 96 -3.89 7.94 -9.89
CA PHE A 96 -2.86 8.70 -9.17
C PHE A 96 -1.45 8.28 -9.62
N GLY A 97 -1.19 6.98 -9.73
CA GLY A 97 0.05 6.45 -10.25
C GLY A 97 0.34 6.94 -11.67
N ALA A 98 -0.64 6.90 -12.56
CA ALA A 98 -0.52 7.42 -13.93
C ALA A 98 -0.26 8.94 -13.97
N ALA A 99 -0.91 9.71 -13.08
CA ALA A 99 -0.68 11.14 -12.94
C ALA A 99 0.75 11.41 -12.46
N MET A 100 1.26 10.65 -11.49
CA MET A 100 2.66 10.74 -11.03
C MET A 100 3.67 10.40 -12.11
N MET A 101 3.44 9.36 -12.91
CA MET A 101 4.32 9.05 -14.05
C MET A 101 4.36 10.20 -15.04
N THR A 102 3.20 10.82 -15.30
CA THR A 102 3.08 11.92 -16.27
C THR A 102 3.73 13.20 -15.73
N LEU A 103 3.51 13.52 -14.45
CA LEU A 103 4.11 14.63 -13.73
C LEU A 103 5.65 14.52 -13.75
N LEU A 104 6.17 13.41 -13.25
CA LEU A 104 7.60 13.23 -13.04
C LEU A 104 8.35 13.12 -14.39
N ALA A 105 7.74 12.55 -15.42
CA ALA A 105 8.30 12.59 -16.77
C ALA A 105 8.49 14.03 -17.31
N GLY A 106 7.61 14.97 -16.92
CA GLY A 106 7.69 16.38 -17.32
C GLY A 106 8.72 17.21 -16.52
N VAL A 107 8.93 16.86 -15.24
CA VAL A 107 9.88 17.57 -14.35
C VAL A 107 11.33 17.09 -14.55
N GLY A 108 11.54 15.91 -15.15
CA GLY A 108 12.85 15.27 -15.28
C GLY A 108 13.14 14.32 -14.12
N ALA A 109 14.42 14.09 -13.79
CA ALA A 109 14.76 13.25 -12.65
C ALA A 109 14.35 13.94 -11.34
N PRO A 110 13.44 13.37 -10.52
CA PRO A 110 13.08 13.96 -9.24
C PRO A 110 14.32 14.13 -8.36
N ARG A 111 14.42 15.28 -7.68
CA ARG A 111 15.54 15.56 -6.78
C ARG A 111 15.53 14.55 -5.64
N ARG A 112 16.61 13.78 -5.52
CA ARG A 112 16.85 12.88 -4.39
C ARG A 112 17.45 13.69 -3.25
N PHE A 113 17.07 13.40 -2.01
CA PHE A 113 17.80 13.96 -0.87
C PHE A 113 19.20 13.36 -0.81
N SER A 114 20.19 14.14 -0.35
CA SER A 114 21.56 13.65 -0.16
C SER A 114 21.65 12.60 0.95
N SER A 115 20.81 12.70 1.98
CA SER A 115 20.76 11.75 3.08
C SER A 115 19.76 10.62 2.82
N ALA A 116 20.13 9.40 3.21
CA ALA A 116 19.22 8.25 3.15
C ALA A 116 17.98 8.49 4.03
N ALA A 117 18.18 9.04 5.23
CA ALA A 117 17.10 9.39 6.15
C ALA A 117 16.13 10.43 5.57
N GLY A 118 16.63 11.44 4.84
CA GLY A 118 15.78 12.44 4.20
C GLY A 118 14.84 11.85 3.16
N ASN A 119 15.33 10.90 2.35
CA ASN A 119 14.50 10.17 1.39
C ASN A 119 13.43 9.32 2.10
N VAL A 120 13.81 8.59 3.16
CA VAL A 120 12.87 7.79 3.97
C VAL A 120 11.79 8.67 4.59
N LEU A 121 12.17 9.76 5.25
CA LEU A 121 11.22 10.67 5.91
C LEU A 121 10.27 11.31 4.90
N CYS A 122 10.79 11.77 3.76
CA CYS A 122 9.96 12.33 2.69
C CYS A 122 8.95 11.28 2.17
N GLY A 123 9.39 10.05 1.95
CA GLY A 123 8.52 8.95 1.55
C GLY A 123 7.46 8.64 2.61
N ALA A 124 7.86 8.59 3.89
CA ALA A 124 6.94 8.32 4.99
C ALA A 124 5.84 9.40 5.10
N VAL A 125 6.21 10.67 5.03
CA VAL A 125 5.29 11.82 5.07
C VAL A 125 4.38 11.86 3.85
N ALA A 126 4.91 11.59 2.66
CA ALA A 126 4.12 11.53 1.43
C ALA A 126 3.17 10.32 1.41
N GLY A 127 3.59 9.19 2.00
CA GLY A 127 2.85 7.94 1.95
C GLY A 127 1.71 7.84 2.97
N ALA A 128 1.93 8.27 4.21
CA ALA A 128 0.96 8.23 5.31
C ALA A 128 -0.46 8.72 4.94
N PRO A 129 -0.61 9.88 4.25
CA PRO A 129 -1.93 10.40 3.95
C PRO A 129 -2.58 9.69 2.74
N MET A 130 -1.84 8.92 1.92
CA MET A 130 -2.47 8.14 0.83
C MET A 130 -3.54 7.18 1.37
N GLY A 131 -3.37 6.65 2.58
CA GLY A 131 -4.39 5.90 3.30
C GLY A 131 -4.91 4.67 2.57
N VAL A 132 -4.09 4.00 1.77
CA VAL A 132 -4.45 2.78 1.07
C VAL A 132 -3.62 1.60 1.58
N CYS A 133 -4.06 0.38 1.31
CA CYS A 133 -3.29 -0.80 1.69
C CYS A 133 -2.03 -0.91 0.84
N THR A 134 -1.05 -1.67 1.31
CA THR A 134 0.20 -1.95 0.59
C THR A 134 -0.05 -2.44 -0.86
N ASN A 135 -1.13 -3.21 -1.07
CA ASN A 135 -1.51 -3.69 -2.41
C ASN A 135 -1.86 -2.53 -3.35
N CYS A 136 -2.72 -1.61 -2.91
CA CYS A 136 -3.09 -0.44 -3.70
C CYS A 136 -1.96 0.59 -3.78
N ALA A 137 -1.09 0.70 -2.78
CA ALA A 137 0.08 1.58 -2.84
C ALA A 137 1.17 1.03 -3.79
N THR A 138 1.17 -0.26 -4.12
CA THR A 138 2.16 -0.89 -4.99
C THR A 138 2.25 -0.26 -6.39
N PRO A 139 1.16 -0.07 -7.18
CA PRO A 139 1.24 0.61 -8.47
C PRO A 139 1.74 2.05 -8.37
N VAL A 140 1.48 2.75 -7.26
CA VAL A 140 2.04 4.09 -7.00
C VAL A 140 3.54 4.00 -6.71
N ALA A 141 3.99 3.00 -5.96
CA ALA A 141 5.41 2.76 -5.76
C ALA A 141 6.11 2.42 -7.09
N GLN A 142 5.48 1.60 -7.94
CA GLN A 142 6.00 1.28 -9.26
C GLN A 142 6.09 2.51 -10.17
N SER A 143 5.14 3.44 -10.10
CA SER A 143 5.20 4.69 -10.86
C SER A 143 6.33 5.60 -10.37
N LEU A 144 6.51 5.73 -9.05
CA LEU A 144 7.60 6.51 -8.46
C LEU A 144 8.97 5.96 -8.86
N LEU A 145 9.18 4.64 -8.77
CA LEU A 145 10.43 3.99 -9.21
C LEU A 145 10.68 4.17 -10.71
N ALA A 146 9.67 3.92 -11.55
CA ALA A 146 9.79 4.07 -13.00
C ALA A 146 10.07 5.51 -13.43
N SER A 147 9.71 6.48 -12.59
CA SER A 147 9.94 7.91 -12.80
C SER A 147 11.27 8.41 -12.21
N GLY A 148 12.08 7.52 -11.63
CA GLY A 148 13.42 7.85 -11.12
C GLY A 148 13.48 8.33 -9.67
N ALA A 149 12.38 8.24 -8.90
CA ALA A 149 12.39 8.55 -7.48
C ALA A 149 13.37 7.66 -6.70
N SER A 150 13.85 8.15 -5.55
CA SER A 150 14.68 7.33 -4.65
C SER A 150 13.96 6.03 -4.29
N THR A 151 14.71 4.93 -4.30
CA THR A 151 14.19 3.62 -3.91
C THR A 151 13.73 3.64 -2.45
N ARG A 152 14.49 4.30 -1.58
CA ARG A 152 14.17 4.42 -0.15
C ARG A 152 12.91 5.26 0.08
N LEU A 153 12.76 6.38 -0.63
CA LEU A 153 11.54 7.19 -0.59
C LEU A 153 10.33 6.36 -1.00
N THR A 154 10.48 5.62 -2.10
CA THR A 154 9.37 4.86 -2.68
C THR A 154 8.91 3.73 -1.75
N VAL A 155 9.86 2.95 -1.20
CA VAL A 155 9.54 1.87 -0.27
C VAL A 155 8.99 2.42 1.06
N ALA A 156 9.51 3.57 1.53
CA ALA A 156 8.96 4.24 2.71
C ALA A 156 7.51 4.72 2.49
N ALA A 157 7.20 5.27 1.32
CA ALA A 157 5.84 5.68 0.97
C ALA A 157 4.86 4.49 0.91
N LEU A 158 5.31 3.37 0.33
CA LEU A 158 4.55 2.12 0.29
C LEU A 158 4.18 1.62 1.70
N ILE A 159 5.17 1.52 2.59
CA ILE A 159 4.98 1.02 3.97
C ILE A 159 4.16 1.99 4.81
N SER A 160 4.44 3.29 4.67
CA SER A 160 3.82 4.32 5.50
C SER A 160 2.33 4.47 5.23
N SER A 161 1.89 4.23 3.99
CA SER A 161 0.48 4.38 3.59
C SER A 161 -0.53 3.61 4.46
N PRO A 162 -0.35 2.30 4.70
CA PRO A 162 -1.17 1.58 5.66
C PRO A 162 -0.74 1.78 7.12
N SER A 163 0.55 2.01 7.37
CA SER A 163 1.11 1.95 8.72
C SER A 163 0.85 3.19 9.55
N PHE A 164 0.97 4.38 8.95
CA PHE A 164 0.89 5.67 9.62
C PHE A 164 -0.31 6.50 9.17
N ASN A 165 -1.33 5.86 8.59
CA ASN A 165 -2.56 6.56 8.29
C ASN A 165 -3.20 7.09 9.59
N PRO A 166 -3.49 8.40 9.71
CA PRO A 166 -3.95 8.99 10.97
C PRO A 166 -5.22 8.33 11.53
N VAL A 167 -6.17 7.94 10.66
CA VAL A 167 -7.43 7.33 11.11
C VAL A 167 -7.21 5.88 11.57
N VAL A 168 -6.34 5.13 10.91
CA VAL A 168 -6.02 3.74 11.33
C VAL A 168 -5.20 3.74 12.62
N VAL A 169 -4.28 4.68 12.78
CA VAL A 169 -3.56 4.88 14.05
C VAL A 169 -4.55 5.24 15.16
N ALA A 170 -5.43 6.21 14.95
CA ALA A 170 -6.48 6.55 15.92
C ALA A 170 -7.37 5.34 16.27
N MET A 171 -7.76 4.55 15.25
CA MET A 171 -8.52 3.33 15.45
C MET A 171 -7.77 2.31 16.32
N ALA A 172 -6.45 2.16 16.16
CA ALA A 172 -5.66 1.28 17.02
C ALA A 172 -5.70 1.72 18.50
N PHE A 173 -5.59 3.03 18.77
CA PHE A 173 -5.67 3.56 20.14
C PHE A 173 -7.07 3.53 20.74
N VAL A 174 -8.12 3.55 19.92
CA VAL A 174 -9.51 3.40 20.40
C VAL A 174 -9.85 1.93 20.70
N LEU A 175 -9.33 0.99 19.90
CA LEU A 175 -9.73 -0.41 19.99
C LEU A 175 -8.89 -1.23 20.95
N PHE A 176 -7.60 -0.91 21.10
CA PHE A 176 -6.67 -1.73 21.86
C PHE A 176 -6.16 -1.04 23.13
N PRO A 177 -5.76 -1.81 24.15
CA PRO A 177 -4.96 -1.29 25.25
C PRO A 177 -3.70 -0.57 24.75
N LEU A 178 -3.23 0.41 25.54
CA LEU A 178 -2.08 1.25 25.19
C LEU A 178 -0.84 0.47 24.71
N PRO A 179 -0.45 -0.67 25.32
CA PRO A 179 0.71 -1.43 24.83
C PRO A 179 0.54 -1.95 23.40
N LEU A 180 -0.63 -2.50 23.06
CA LEU A 180 -0.92 -3.04 21.72
C LEU A 180 -1.07 -1.91 20.68
N ALA A 181 -1.68 -0.79 21.06
CA ALA A 181 -1.75 0.39 20.20
C ALA A 181 -0.35 0.99 19.94
N ALA A 182 0.51 1.05 20.96
CA ALA A 182 1.86 1.58 20.85
C ALA A 182 2.75 0.73 19.92
N ILE A 183 2.73 -0.61 20.04
CA ILE A 183 3.51 -1.49 19.14
C ILE A 183 3.08 -1.34 17.67
N ARG A 184 1.80 -1.07 17.40
CA ARG A 184 1.29 -0.85 16.04
C ARG A 184 1.93 0.35 15.35
N VAL A 185 2.37 1.34 16.12
CA VAL A 185 3.07 2.54 15.63
C VAL A 185 4.58 2.35 15.67
N LEU A 186 5.10 1.79 16.77
CA LEU A 186 6.54 1.63 16.99
C LEU A 186 7.18 0.69 15.98
N VAL A 187 6.54 -0.45 15.67
CA VAL A 187 7.15 -1.47 14.81
C VAL A 187 7.34 -1.00 13.37
N PRO A 188 6.33 -0.41 12.70
CA PRO A 188 6.55 0.23 11.41
C PRO A 188 7.54 1.40 11.46
N ALA A 189 7.66 2.11 12.59
CA ALA A 189 8.62 3.21 12.73
C ALA A 189 10.05 2.67 12.75
N LEU A 190 10.30 1.60 13.49
CA LEU A 190 11.57 0.89 13.50
C LEU A 190 11.92 0.33 12.11
N LEU A 191 10.93 -0.21 11.39
CA LEU A 191 11.12 -0.66 10.02
C LEU A 191 11.56 0.48 9.08
N LEU A 192 10.93 1.66 9.18
CA LEU A 192 11.31 2.84 8.41
C LEU A 192 12.72 3.32 8.79
N ILE A 193 13.05 3.38 10.08
CA ILE A 193 14.38 3.76 10.57
C ILE A 193 15.45 2.79 10.04
N GLY A 194 15.15 1.49 10.01
CA GLY A 194 16.04 0.46 9.47
C GLY A 194 16.13 0.41 7.94
N LEU A 195 15.23 1.10 7.23
CA LEU A 195 15.13 1.01 5.77
C LEU A 195 16.42 1.35 5.00
N PRO A 196 17.25 2.34 5.41
CA PRO A 196 18.55 2.61 4.78
C PRO A 196 19.51 1.41 4.77
N LEU A 197 19.38 0.49 5.74
CA LEU A 197 20.19 -0.72 5.84
C LEU A 197 19.62 -1.86 4.99
N LEU A 198 18.29 -1.91 4.85
CA LEU A 198 17.57 -2.95 4.12
C LEU A 198 17.60 -2.72 2.60
N VAL A 199 17.56 -1.45 2.18
CA VAL A 199 17.36 -1.04 0.79
C VAL A 199 18.47 -0.12 0.31
N ARG A 200 19.12 -0.52 -0.78
CA ARG A 200 20.09 0.31 -1.51
C ARG A 200 19.36 1.14 -2.56
N GLU A 201 19.90 2.31 -2.89
CA GLU A 201 19.42 3.05 -4.06
C GLU A 201 19.74 2.24 -5.31
N ASN A 202 18.76 2.14 -6.20
CA ASN A 202 19.01 1.61 -7.53
C ASN A 202 19.26 2.79 -8.49
N GLU A 203 20.29 2.68 -9.33
CA GLU A 203 20.64 3.72 -10.32
C GLU A 203 19.91 3.53 -11.67
N VAL A 204 19.02 2.54 -11.78
CA VAL A 204 18.41 2.06 -13.03
C VAL A 204 16.88 1.94 -12.80
N VAL A 205 15.92 2.43 -13.60
CA VAL A 205 15.85 2.95 -14.99
C VAL A 205 14.99 4.23 -15.01
N VAL A 206 15.52 5.35 -15.51
CA VAL A 206 14.68 6.45 -16.02
C VAL A 206 14.18 6.02 -17.39
N ARG A 207 13.00 5.39 -17.45
CA ARG A 207 12.29 5.25 -18.73
C ARG A 207 11.48 6.53 -18.85
N SER A 208 12.11 7.60 -19.35
CA SER A 208 11.38 8.81 -19.66
C SER A 208 10.27 8.43 -20.62
N LEU A 209 9.03 8.46 -20.14
CA LEU A 209 7.87 8.43 -21.01
C LEU A 209 7.84 9.83 -21.60
N GLY A 210 8.62 10.01 -22.67
CA GLY A 210 8.78 11.28 -23.34
C GLY A 210 7.39 11.84 -23.65
N VAL A 211 7.04 12.94 -23.00
CA VAL A 211 5.96 13.79 -23.49
C VAL A 211 6.45 14.30 -24.84
N SER A 212 5.71 14.05 -25.92
CA SER A 212 6.10 14.59 -27.22
C SER A 212 5.91 16.11 -27.19
N LEU A 213 7.03 16.84 -27.16
CA LEU A 213 7.08 18.30 -26.99
C LEU A 213 6.85 19.07 -28.30
N GLU A 214 6.55 18.37 -29.39
CA GLU A 214 6.42 18.95 -30.75
C GLU A 214 5.06 19.61 -31.03
N ALA A 215 4.12 19.58 -30.07
CA ALA A 215 2.79 20.15 -30.27
C ALA A 215 2.78 21.69 -30.20
N GLU A 216 2.59 22.36 -31.35
CA GLU A 216 2.64 23.83 -31.47
C GLU A 216 1.35 24.59 -31.06
N GLY A 217 0.39 23.97 -30.35
CA GLY A 217 -0.84 24.64 -29.90
C GLY A 217 -1.36 24.15 -28.54
N LEU A 218 -2.15 24.98 -27.83
CA LEU A 218 -2.71 24.60 -26.52
C LEU A 218 -3.60 23.34 -26.62
N GLY A 219 -4.45 23.27 -27.64
CA GLY A 219 -5.32 22.11 -27.88
C GLY A 219 -4.53 20.83 -28.18
N SER A 220 -3.50 20.90 -29.03
CA SER A 220 -2.65 19.73 -29.35
C SER A 220 -1.83 19.28 -28.14
N ARG A 221 -1.42 20.20 -27.26
CA ARG A 221 -0.76 19.87 -25.98
C ARG A 221 -1.69 19.17 -24.99
N LEU A 222 -2.94 19.63 -24.86
CA LEU A 222 -3.94 18.94 -24.04
C LEU A 222 -4.22 17.53 -24.55
N VAL A 223 -4.37 17.35 -25.87
CA VAL A 223 -4.54 16.03 -26.48
C VAL A 223 -3.32 15.14 -26.24
N ALA A 224 -2.11 15.66 -26.38
CA ALA A 224 -0.87 14.91 -26.11
C ALA A 224 -0.76 14.50 -24.63
N LEU A 225 -1.10 15.38 -23.70
CA LEU A 225 -1.14 15.10 -22.27
C LEU A 225 -2.17 14.02 -21.94
N CYS A 226 -3.41 14.17 -22.41
CA CYS A 226 -4.47 13.18 -22.22
C CYS A 226 -4.09 11.82 -22.79
N ARG A 227 -3.51 11.78 -24.00
CA ARG A 227 -3.04 10.54 -24.63
C ARG A 227 -1.91 9.89 -23.82
N THR A 228 -1.00 10.67 -23.29
CA THR A 228 0.12 10.19 -22.46
C THR A 228 -0.39 9.64 -21.13
N TYR A 229 -1.26 10.39 -20.45
CA TYR A 229 -1.90 9.97 -19.21
C TYR A 229 -2.69 8.68 -19.39
N LEU A 230 -3.52 8.59 -20.43
CA LEU A 230 -4.34 7.40 -20.69
C LEU A 230 -3.47 6.18 -21.07
N ARG A 231 -2.39 6.38 -21.84
CA ARG A 231 -1.41 5.33 -22.13
C ARG A 231 -0.72 4.83 -20.85
N ASN A 232 -0.33 5.75 -19.96
CA ASN A 232 0.27 5.41 -18.68
C ASN A 232 -0.72 4.65 -17.79
N LEU A 233 -1.97 5.10 -17.73
CA LEU A 233 -3.04 4.44 -16.99
C LEU A 233 -3.31 3.03 -17.51
N LEU A 234 -3.47 2.85 -18.83
CA LEU A 234 -3.67 1.53 -19.44
C LEU A 234 -2.50 0.59 -19.17
N ARG A 235 -1.27 1.08 -19.36
CA ARG A 235 -0.06 0.31 -19.09
C ARG A 235 0.03 -0.12 -17.63
N LEU A 236 -0.20 0.81 -16.71
CA LEU A 236 -0.17 0.53 -15.27
C LEU A 236 -1.28 -0.45 -14.89
N THR A 237 -2.48 -0.31 -15.45
CA THR A 237 -3.62 -1.21 -15.22
C THR A 237 -3.31 -2.63 -15.67
N VAL A 238 -2.84 -2.80 -16.91
CA VAL A 238 -2.48 -4.12 -17.46
C VAL A 238 -1.32 -4.76 -16.69
N LEU A 239 -0.38 -3.95 -16.18
CA LEU A 239 0.71 -4.46 -15.35
C LEU A 239 0.23 -4.91 -13.96
N THR A 240 -0.70 -4.16 -13.35
CA THR A 240 -1.08 -4.31 -11.94
C THR A 240 -2.19 -5.35 -11.75
N LEU A 241 -3.17 -5.38 -12.66
CA LEU A 241 -4.38 -6.18 -12.53
C LEU A 241 -4.11 -7.70 -12.41
N PRO A 242 -3.23 -8.33 -13.22
CA PRO A 242 -2.95 -9.76 -13.10
C PRO A 242 -2.40 -10.14 -11.73
N TRP A 243 -1.51 -9.31 -11.18
CA TRP A 243 -0.96 -9.55 -9.84
C TRP A 243 -1.99 -9.35 -8.75
N MET A 244 -2.90 -8.40 -8.91
CA MET A 244 -3.99 -8.20 -7.96
C MET A 244 -4.95 -9.40 -7.94
N LEU A 245 -5.25 -9.98 -9.11
CA LEU A 245 -6.04 -11.21 -9.21
C LEU A 245 -5.33 -12.39 -8.52
N LEU A 246 -4.02 -12.54 -8.75
CA LEU A 246 -3.21 -13.57 -8.08
C LEU A 246 -3.17 -13.37 -6.56
N ALA A 247 -3.03 -12.13 -6.11
CA ALA A 247 -3.07 -11.78 -4.69
C ALA A 247 -4.43 -12.09 -4.06
N ALA A 248 -5.53 -11.82 -4.77
CA ALA A 248 -6.87 -12.17 -4.31
C ALA A 248 -7.03 -13.68 -4.13
N LEU A 249 -6.58 -14.46 -5.11
CA LEU A 249 -6.60 -15.92 -5.07
C LEU A 249 -5.73 -16.47 -3.93
N PHE A 250 -4.49 -15.99 -3.82
CA PHE A 250 -3.57 -16.40 -2.76
C PHE A 250 -4.11 -16.05 -1.38
N GLY A 251 -4.63 -14.83 -1.20
CA GLY A 251 -5.24 -14.39 0.04
C GLY A 251 -6.45 -15.25 0.43
N ALA A 252 -7.30 -15.58 -0.54
CA ALA A 252 -8.46 -16.45 -0.32
C ALA A 252 -8.06 -17.89 0.04
N LEU A 253 -7.04 -18.44 -0.62
CA LEU A 253 -6.48 -19.76 -0.27
C LEU A 253 -5.88 -19.77 1.13
N ALA A 254 -5.09 -18.75 1.48
CA ALA A 254 -4.52 -18.60 2.81
C ALA A 254 -5.63 -18.47 3.87
N ALA A 255 -6.70 -17.74 3.57
CA ALA A 255 -7.83 -17.58 4.47
C ALA A 255 -8.59 -18.89 4.74
N GLU A 256 -8.64 -19.83 3.80
CA GLU A 256 -9.22 -21.17 4.02
C GLU A 256 -8.36 -22.04 4.94
N LEU A 257 -7.06 -21.77 5.01
CA LEU A 257 -6.13 -22.49 5.89
C LEU A 257 -6.13 -21.96 7.33
N ILE A 258 -6.65 -20.75 7.56
CA ILE A 258 -6.72 -20.15 8.89
C ILE A 258 -7.92 -20.77 9.62
N PRO A 259 -7.71 -21.46 10.76
CA PRO A 259 -8.81 -22.00 11.52
C PRO A 259 -9.76 -20.87 11.95
N VAL A 260 -11.06 -21.11 11.80
CA VAL A 260 -12.10 -20.16 12.21
C VAL A 260 -11.94 -19.85 13.71
N TYR A 261 -12.09 -18.58 14.05
CA TYR A 261 -11.95 -17.95 15.37
C TYR A 261 -12.27 -18.88 16.56
N GLY A 262 -11.44 -18.83 17.61
CA GLY A 262 -11.69 -19.55 18.87
C GLY A 262 -10.96 -20.88 19.04
N THR A 263 -9.93 -21.16 18.23
CA THR A 263 -9.04 -22.29 18.51
C THR A 263 -8.11 -21.93 19.68
N HIS A 264 -8.15 -22.70 20.76
CA HIS A 264 -7.19 -22.65 21.87
C HIS A 264 -5.82 -23.18 21.42
N VAL A 265 -5.25 -22.62 20.35
CA VAL A 265 -3.92 -23.00 19.88
C VAL A 265 -2.93 -22.55 20.96
N PRO A 266 -2.18 -23.48 21.58
CA PRO A 266 -1.20 -23.11 22.58
C PRO A 266 -0.19 -22.13 21.96
N VAL A 267 0.21 -21.15 22.74
CA VAL A 267 1.23 -20.21 22.30
C VAL A 267 2.56 -20.94 22.22
N SER A 268 3.15 -20.97 21.03
CA SER A 268 4.46 -21.58 20.80
C SER A 268 5.33 -20.66 19.97
N VAL A 269 6.65 -20.78 20.14
CA VAL A 269 7.62 -20.03 19.33
C VAL A 269 7.41 -20.31 17.84
N GLY A 270 7.18 -21.58 17.47
CA GLY A 270 6.87 -21.98 16.10
C GLY A 270 5.58 -21.35 15.57
N GLY A 271 4.53 -21.30 16.39
CA GLY A 271 3.27 -20.62 16.05
C GLY A 271 3.47 -19.13 15.79
N VAL A 272 4.27 -18.44 16.61
CA VAL A 272 4.57 -17.01 16.45
C VAL A 272 5.31 -16.75 15.14
N VAL A 273 6.31 -17.57 14.82
CA VAL A 273 7.03 -17.48 13.54
C VAL A 273 6.08 -17.68 12.36
N LEU A 274 5.23 -18.71 12.41
CA LEU A 274 4.26 -18.99 11.36
C LEU A 274 3.29 -17.84 11.16
N VAL A 275 2.72 -17.30 12.24
CA VAL A 275 1.80 -16.16 12.20
C VAL A 275 2.50 -14.90 11.65
N ALA A 276 3.76 -14.67 12.00
CA ALA A 276 4.53 -13.54 11.48
C ALA A 276 4.76 -13.65 9.97
N ILE A 277 5.10 -14.84 9.47
CA ILE A 277 5.28 -15.10 8.04
C ILE A 277 3.94 -14.95 7.30
N LEU A 278 2.89 -15.61 7.79
CA LEU A 278 1.55 -15.53 7.18
C LEU A 278 1.04 -14.09 7.16
N GLY A 279 1.17 -13.37 8.28
CA GLY A 279 0.77 -11.97 8.36
C GLY A 279 1.54 -11.06 7.42
N THR A 280 2.84 -11.30 7.21
CA THR A 280 3.67 -10.53 6.27
C THR A 280 3.29 -10.77 4.81
N LEU A 281 2.81 -11.97 4.48
CA LEU A 281 2.50 -12.36 3.09
C LEU A 281 1.04 -12.07 2.71
N LEU A 282 0.12 -12.10 3.67
CA LEU A 282 -1.31 -12.03 3.41
C LEU A 282 -1.70 -10.64 2.83
N PRO A 283 -2.35 -10.59 1.66
CA PRO A 283 -2.79 -9.33 1.10
C PRO A 283 -4.09 -8.89 1.78
N VAL A 284 -4.01 -7.81 2.56
CA VAL A 284 -5.13 -7.34 3.37
C VAL A 284 -5.63 -5.95 2.91
N PRO A 285 -6.95 -5.73 2.80
CA PRO A 285 -7.51 -4.41 2.54
C PRO A 285 -7.23 -3.40 3.67
N MET A 286 -7.26 -2.11 3.35
CA MET A 286 -6.88 -1.09 4.32
C MET A 286 -7.81 -1.03 5.54
N ALA A 287 -7.22 -0.89 6.73
CA ALA A 287 -7.83 -0.97 8.06
C ALA A 287 -8.32 -2.37 8.48
N LEU A 288 -8.24 -3.36 7.59
CA LEU A 288 -8.62 -4.73 7.96
C LEU A 288 -7.54 -5.37 8.84
N ASP A 289 -6.29 -4.94 8.73
CA ASP A 289 -5.20 -5.29 9.65
C ASP A 289 -5.58 -5.02 11.12
N VAL A 290 -6.03 -3.80 11.43
CA VAL A 290 -6.43 -3.41 12.79
C VAL A 290 -7.78 -4.02 13.18
N ALA A 291 -8.76 -4.02 12.27
CA ALA A 291 -10.08 -4.60 12.55
C ALA A 291 -10.03 -6.12 12.82
N LEU A 292 -9.30 -6.87 11.99
CA LEU A 292 -9.16 -8.32 12.14
C LEU A 292 -8.41 -8.66 13.42
N ALA A 293 -7.30 -7.96 13.71
CA ALA A 293 -6.59 -8.11 14.97
C ALA A 293 -7.50 -7.83 16.17
N TYR A 294 -8.39 -6.83 16.08
CA TYR A 294 -9.31 -6.50 17.18
C TYR A 294 -10.40 -7.55 17.37
N VAL A 295 -10.96 -8.08 16.28
CA VAL A 295 -11.92 -9.19 16.33
C VAL A 295 -11.27 -10.43 16.96
N LEU A 296 -10.02 -10.74 16.61
CA LEU A 296 -9.27 -11.85 17.22
C LEU A 296 -8.98 -11.61 18.71
N TYR A 297 -8.61 -10.38 19.07
CA TYR A 297 -8.43 -9.97 20.47
C TYR A 297 -9.71 -10.15 21.29
N ARG A 298 -10.84 -9.70 20.76
CA ARG A 298 -12.19 -9.86 21.34
C ARG A 298 -12.65 -11.32 21.42
N ALA A 299 -12.15 -12.18 20.53
CA ALA A 299 -12.41 -13.61 20.51
C ALA A 299 -11.46 -14.40 21.44
N CYS A 300 -10.72 -13.72 22.32
CA CYS A 300 -9.77 -14.31 23.27
C CYS A 300 -8.65 -15.12 22.62
N VAL A 301 -8.26 -14.78 21.38
CA VAL A 301 -7.04 -15.32 20.77
C VAL A 301 -5.83 -14.83 21.58
N PRO A 302 -4.82 -15.67 21.84
CA PRO A 302 -3.67 -15.28 22.63
C PRO A 302 -3.01 -13.99 22.12
N THR A 303 -2.73 -13.07 23.05
CA THR A 303 -2.20 -11.73 22.76
C THR A 303 -0.90 -11.73 21.93
N PRO A 304 0.02 -12.71 22.03
CA PRO A 304 1.20 -12.75 21.16
C PRO A 304 0.83 -12.88 19.68
N TYR A 305 -0.16 -13.69 19.32
CA TYR A 305 -0.59 -13.85 17.92
C TYR A 305 -1.29 -12.59 17.40
N VAL A 306 -2.12 -11.97 18.24
CA VAL A 306 -2.79 -10.70 17.92
C VAL A 306 -1.75 -9.60 17.66
N ALA A 307 -0.77 -9.46 18.55
CA ALA A 307 0.28 -8.45 18.45
C ALA A 307 1.13 -8.63 17.18
N VAL A 308 1.50 -9.88 16.85
CA VAL A 308 2.22 -10.21 15.62
C VAL A 308 1.42 -9.75 14.40
N LEU A 309 0.16 -10.18 14.28
CA LEU A 309 -0.71 -9.84 13.14
C LEU A 309 -0.91 -8.33 13.00
N LEU A 310 -1.12 -7.64 14.12
CA LEU A 310 -1.29 -6.19 14.18
C LEU A 310 -0.06 -5.46 13.58
N CYS A 311 1.13 -6.00 13.77
CA CYS A 311 2.37 -5.44 13.24
C CYS A 311 2.73 -5.89 11.81
N THR A 312 2.33 -7.09 11.37
CA THR A 312 2.78 -7.66 10.10
C THR A 312 1.81 -7.51 8.93
N LEU A 313 0.49 -7.45 9.16
CA LEU A 313 -0.54 -7.47 8.09
C LEU A 313 -0.57 -6.21 7.19
N GLY A 314 -0.06 -5.09 7.70
CA GLY A 314 -0.12 -3.79 7.03
C GLY A 314 1.06 -3.46 6.10
N PRO A 315 2.32 -3.52 6.58
CA PRO A 315 3.46 -2.90 5.90
C PRO A 315 3.72 -3.40 4.47
N VAL A 316 3.68 -4.71 4.27
CA VAL A 316 4.00 -5.38 3.00
C VAL A 316 3.05 -6.55 2.75
N SER A 317 3.06 -7.09 1.54
CA SER A 317 2.30 -8.28 1.18
C SER A 317 3.06 -9.08 0.11
N VAL A 318 2.61 -10.31 -0.17
CA VAL A 318 3.15 -11.10 -1.28
C VAL A 318 3.12 -10.32 -2.60
N TYR A 319 2.09 -9.52 -2.83
CA TYR A 319 1.97 -8.71 -4.04
C TYR A 319 3.01 -7.60 -4.08
N SER A 320 3.11 -6.78 -3.02
CA SER A 320 4.04 -5.65 -3.03
C SER A 320 5.49 -6.12 -3.10
N LEU A 321 5.82 -7.23 -2.42
CA LEU A 321 7.15 -7.84 -2.45
C LEU A 321 7.52 -8.40 -3.83
N THR A 322 6.62 -9.13 -4.49
CA THR A 322 6.87 -9.68 -5.84
C THR A 322 6.94 -8.57 -6.90
N ALA A 323 6.05 -7.58 -6.81
CA ALA A 323 5.99 -6.46 -7.75
C ALA A 323 7.24 -5.55 -7.66
N LEU A 324 7.70 -5.24 -6.45
CA LEU A 324 8.95 -4.49 -6.23
C LEU A 324 10.18 -5.33 -6.58
N GLY A 325 10.16 -6.63 -6.31
CA GLY A 325 11.29 -7.53 -6.58
C GLY A 325 11.62 -7.61 -8.07
N LYS A 326 10.60 -7.49 -8.94
CA LYS A 326 10.78 -7.40 -10.39
C LYS A 326 11.42 -6.09 -10.88
N GLN A 327 11.36 -5.01 -10.09
CA GLN A 327 11.91 -3.70 -10.47
C GLN A 327 13.25 -3.38 -9.80
N LEU A 328 13.51 -3.92 -8.61
CA LEU A 328 14.73 -3.67 -7.85
C LEU A 328 15.68 -4.88 -7.96
N ASP A 329 15.51 -5.83 -7.06
CA ASP A 329 16.09 -7.18 -7.06
C ASP A 329 15.26 -7.99 -6.04
N TRP A 330 15.11 -9.29 -6.29
CA TRP A 330 14.34 -10.17 -5.42
C TRP A 330 14.94 -10.26 -3.99
N ARG A 331 16.27 -10.10 -3.87
CA ARG A 331 16.98 -10.08 -2.58
C ARG A 331 16.52 -8.91 -1.70
N THR A 332 16.24 -7.76 -2.29
CA THR A 332 15.74 -6.59 -1.57
C THR A 332 14.34 -6.85 -1.03
N SER A 333 13.47 -7.46 -1.84
CA SER A 333 12.14 -7.87 -1.39
C SER A 333 12.20 -8.90 -0.27
N LEU A 334 13.08 -9.90 -0.36
CA LEU A 334 13.27 -10.85 0.73
C LEU A 334 13.75 -10.19 2.02
N ARG A 335 14.72 -9.28 1.95
CA ARG A 335 15.20 -8.55 3.13
C ARG A 335 14.07 -7.74 3.76
N LEU A 336 13.23 -7.11 2.95
CA LEU A 336 12.10 -6.33 3.44
C LEU A 336 11.04 -7.21 4.11
N GLY A 337 10.61 -8.29 3.44
CA GLY A 337 9.66 -9.25 4.01
C GLY A 337 10.22 -9.94 5.26
N GLY A 338 11.49 -10.36 5.22
CA GLY A 338 12.20 -10.95 6.35
C GLY A 338 12.30 -9.98 7.53
N ALA A 339 12.54 -8.69 7.29
CA ALA A 339 12.56 -7.68 8.36
C ALA A 339 11.18 -7.50 9.00
N VAL A 340 10.10 -7.46 8.22
CA VAL A 340 8.72 -7.38 8.76
C VAL A 340 8.39 -8.63 9.59
N ALA A 341 8.68 -9.82 9.06
CA ALA A 341 8.44 -11.07 9.77
C ALA A 341 9.31 -11.17 11.05
N LEU A 342 10.56 -10.74 11.00
CA LEU A 342 11.47 -10.73 12.15
C LEU A 342 10.98 -9.76 13.23
N LEU A 343 10.57 -8.54 12.86
CA LEU A 343 10.01 -7.57 13.81
C LEU A 343 8.71 -8.12 14.44
N GLY A 344 7.84 -8.73 13.64
CA GLY A 344 6.65 -9.41 14.14
C GLY A 344 6.97 -10.54 15.12
N TYR A 345 7.95 -11.38 14.78
CA TYR A 345 8.44 -12.44 15.66
C TYR A 345 8.97 -11.88 17.00
N VAL A 346 9.80 -10.84 16.96
CA VAL A 346 10.34 -10.20 18.17
C VAL A 346 9.21 -9.68 19.05
N VAL A 347 8.21 -9.02 18.47
CA VAL A 347 7.03 -8.54 19.20
C VAL A 347 6.26 -9.69 19.84
N GLY A 348 5.97 -10.75 19.09
CA GLY A 348 5.31 -11.95 19.61
C GLY A 348 6.11 -12.57 20.76
N PHE A 349 7.43 -12.65 20.63
CA PHE A 349 8.32 -13.15 21.68
C PHE A 349 8.29 -12.31 22.95
N VAL A 350 8.33 -10.98 22.83
CA VAL A 350 8.20 -10.07 23.98
C VAL A 350 6.83 -10.26 24.65
N MET A 351 5.75 -10.36 23.88
CA MET A 351 4.40 -10.56 24.41
C MET A 351 4.21 -11.93 25.08
N MET A 352 4.95 -12.96 24.64
CA MET A 352 4.98 -14.25 25.35
C MET A 352 5.59 -14.12 26.75
N ARG A 353 6.60 -13.26 26.91
CA ARG A 353 7.31 -13.09 28.18
C ARG A 353 6.64 -12.08 29.11
N PHE A 354 6.00 -11.07 28.53
CA PHE A 354 5.29 -9.98 29.21
C PHE A 354 3.87 -9.86 28.65
N PRO A 355 2.97 -10.80 28.99
CA PRO A 355 1.59 -10.73 28.54
C PRO A 355 0.92 -9.48 29.10
N VAL A 356 0.32 -8.69 28.20
CA VAL A 356 -0.55 -7.57 28.56
C VAL A 356 -1.87 -8.17 29.05
N LEU A 357 -2.22 -7.90 30.32
CA LEU A 357 -3.47 -8.32 30.95
C LEU A 357 -4.69 -7.61 30.35
#